data_AF-A0A1V4QXD3-F1
#
_entry.id   AF-A0A1V4QXD3-F1
#
_cell.length_a   1.000
_cell.length_b   1.000
_cell.length_c   1.000
_cell.angle_alpha   90.00
_cell.angle_beta   90.00
_cell.angle_gamma   90.00
#
_symmetry.space_group_name_H-M   'P 1'
#
loop_
_entity.id
_entity.type
_entity.pdbx_description
1 polymer ?
#
loop_
_entity_poly.entity_id
_entity_poly.type
_entity_poly.pdbx_seq_one_letter_code
_entity_poly.pdbx_strand_id
1 'polypeptide(L)'
;MQQLAMVHTNPASIAPPPVHEGVVLRTYYKGIEQAWAEVVNSTDLGGDYDASKVRRFLTERAQFDRHGLFLALDAATGEPLATACAWRGFFAGRVRPALHMVAAKPQARGRGLGKLLCQAVLHHLAGQGEREVVLRTDDHRIPAIATYLSLGFLPMRYHGGEDHGRRWRDVFARLPQRYHPLRFSGPGRPIRVAVYGLRRGAHLAQWLGGHPAGQVVAGCDADQRRRVEFAERFDGPTVVADYAALLEQDADAVIVANDCPEHAPAAVAALRAGRCVLSEVTAFHTLAQGVELVEAVEQTGLSYMMAENCLYTNAAMELAHLACEGRLGALQYAEGDYVHDIRHLMMAGDKVHWRGWMPPLYYCTHPLGPVLRAARVRPRRVVGMHTGCRLDGTAGGIDMGAVLIRATGGGVVRVAAAFAVNREPQSLWLCYYGTRASMETDRWTDAVHLCDPQAKHAAGPVSYRPTGREGRGGPSGGHGGADPRMMQYWIESVANGLASPIDVYESADMTLPGILGHRSSVSGNAPIEVPDLGDPNVRDGLRNDRARPDPNDPRRLIED
;
A
#
# COMPACT_ATOMS: atom_id res chain seq x y z
N MET A 1 -9.82 -23.32 -5.17
CA MET A 1 -9.23 -22.11 -4.56
C MET A 1 -10.38 -21.28 -3.99
N GLN A 2 -10.25 -20.70 -2.80
CA GLN A 2 -11.36 -19.92 -2.21
C GLN A 2 -11.52 -18.56 -2.91
N GLN A 3 -12.75 -18.05 -3.05
CA GLN A 3 -12.98 -16.74 -3.64
C GLN A 3 -12.48 -15.62 -2.71
N LEU A 4 -11.98 -14.52 -3.30
CA LEU A 4 -11.72 -13.29 -2.57
C LEU A 4 -13.03 -12.69 -2.07
N ALA A 5 -12.97 -11.90 -1.00
CA ALA A 5 -14.15 -11.26 -0.41
C ALA A 5 -13.98 -9.73 -0.38
N MET A 6 -15.06 -9.01 -0.60
CA MET A 6 -15.11 -7.55 -0.48
C MET A 6 -16.30 -7.12 0.38
N VAL A 7 -16.24 -5.91 0.94
CA VAL A 7 -17.24 -5.34 1.84
C VAL A 7 -17.58 -3.91 1.45
N HIS A 8 -18.86 -3.58 1.40
CA HIS A 8 -19.37 -2.22 1.31
C HIS A 8 -19.87 -1.79 2.68
N THR A 9 -19.30 -0.74 3.27
CA THR A 9 -19.55 -0.34 4.67
C THR A 9 -20.66 0.69 4.86
N ASN A 10 -21.23 1.22 3.76
CA ASN A 10 -22.35 2.15 3.81
C ASN A 10 -23.25 2.07 2.56
N PRO A 11 -24.01 0.99 2.34
CA PRO A 11 -24.79 0.83 1.10
C PRO A 11 -25.82 1.95 0.87
N ALA A 12 -26.23 2.67 1.92
CA ALA A 12 -27.11 3.83 1.81
C ALA A 12 -26.48 5.04 1.12
N SER A 13 -25.14 5.10 0.97
CA SER A 13 -24.47 6.16 0.22
C SER A 13 -24.57 5.99 -1.29
N ILE A 14 -25.10 4.86 -1.77
CA ILE A 14 -25.13 4.54 -3.19
C ILE A 14 -26.34 5.20 -3.84
N ALA A 15 -26.08 5.96 -4.90
CA ALA A 15 -27.12 6.58 -5.70
C ALA A 15 -28.08 5.51 -6.26
N PRO A 16 -29.38 5.82 -6.36
CA PRO A 16 -30.36 4.93 -6.99
C PRO A 16 -29.90 4.47 -8.37
N PRO A 17 -30.27 3.25 -8.81
CA PRO A 17 -29.93 2.78 -10.15
C PRO A 17 -30.47 3.77 -11.20
N PRO A 18 -29.61 4.31 -12.08
CA PRO A 18 -30.05 5.28 -13.09
C PRO A 18 -30.98 4.61 -14.12
N VAL A 19 -31.85 5.40 -14.73
CA VAL A 19 -32.59 4.94 -15.92
C VAL A 19 -31.58 4.67 -17.02
N HIS A 20 -31.62 3.46 -17.59
CA HIS A 20 -30.75 3.04 -18.67
C HIS A 20 -31.55 2.93 -19.96
N GLU A 21 -31.16 3.70 -20.97
CA GLU A 21 -31.83 3.68 -22.27
C GLU A 21 -31.76 2.28 -22.90
N GLY A 22 -32.89 1.79 -23.40
CA GLY A 22 -32.99 0.46 -24.01
C GLY A 22 -32.91 -0.72 -23.05
N VAL A 23 -32.97 -0.50 -21.72
CA VAL A 23 -32.94 -1.59 -20.72
C VAL A 23 -34.04 -1.44 -19.69
N VAL A 24 -34.72 -2.55 -19.40
CA VAL A 24 -35.73 -2.65 -18.35
C VAL A 24 -35.21 -3.56 -17.24
N LEU A 25 -35.20 -3.07 -16.00
CA LEU A 25 -34.95 -3.90 -14.83
C LEU A 25 -36.24 -4.58 -14.38
N ARG A 26 -36.16 -5.89 -14.12
CA ARG A 26 -37.25 -6.70 -13.56
C ARG A 26 -36.77 -7.44 -12.33
N THR A 27 -37.61 -7.45 -11.31
CA THR A 27 -37.48 -8.31 -10.14
C THR A 27 -38.12 -9.68 -10.39
N TYR A 28 -38.15 -10.56 -9.39
CA TYR A 28 -38.66 -11.92 -9.54
C TYR A 28 -40.08 -11.98 -10.15
N TYR A 29 -40.24 -12.86 -11.15
CA TYR A 29 -41.52 -13.26 -11.73
C TYR A 29 -41.52 -14.77 -11.99
N LYS A 30 -42.70 -15.37 -12.11
CA LYS A 30 -42.83 -16.81 -12.35
C LYS A 30 -42.18 -17.18 -13.70
N GLY A 31 -41.19 -18.07 -13.69
CA GLY A 31 -40.45 -18.49 -14.88
C GLY A 31 -39.15 -17.73 -15.15
N ILE A 32 -38.78 -16.80 -14.27
CA ILE A 32 -37.52 -16.04 -14.35
C ILE A 32 -36.28 -16.95 -14.33
N GLU A 33 -36.40 -18.16 -13.79
CA GLU A 33 -35.31 -19.13 -13.66
C GLU A 33 -34.71 -19.51 -15.02
N GLN A 34 -35.53 -19.59 -16.07
CA GLN A 34 -35.05 -19.88 -17.42
C GLN A 34 -34.24 -18.71 -17.98
N ALA A 35 -34.76 -17.49 -17.85
CA ALA A 35 -34.07 -16.27 -18.30
C ALA A 35 -32.75 -16.03 -17.53
N TRP A 36 -32.75 -16.34 -16.23
CA TRP A 36 -31.54 -16.27 -15.41
C TRP A 36 -30.50 -17.32 -15.85
N ALA A 37 -30.93 -18.56 -16.11
CA ALA A 37 -30.06 -19.63 -16.58
C ALA A 37 -29.39 -19.27 -17.92
N GLU A 38 -30.16 -18.70 -18.85
CA GLU A 38 -29.65 -18.21 -20.14
C GLU A 38 -28.52 -17.19 -19.98
N VAL A 39 -28.65 -16.24 -19.04
CA VAL A 39 -27.58 -15.28 -18.77
C VAL A 39 -26.38 -15.99 -18.18
N VAL A 40 -26.55 -16.75 -17.11
CA VAL A 40 -25.42 -17.31 -16.34
C VAL A 40 -24.64 -18.35 -17.14
N ASN A 41 -25.32 -19.24 -17.88
CA ASN A 41 -24.68 -20.24 -18.73
C ASN A 41 -23.84 -19.61 -19.86
N SER A 42 -24.13 -18.38 -20.26
CA SER A 42 -23.34 -17.66 -21.27
C SER A 42 -22.07 -16.98 -20.71
N THR A 43 -21.82 -17.12 -19.40
CA THR A 43 -20.71 -16.45 -18.70
C THR A 43 -19.70 -17.43 -18.12
N ASP A 44 -18.62 -16.86 -17.60
CA ASP A 44 -17.57 -17.55 -16.85
C ASP A 44 -18.07 -18.20 -15.55
N LEU A 45 -19.30 -17.89 -15.10
CA LEU A 45 -19.93 -18.54 -13.96
C LEU A 45 -20.48 -19.94 -14.28
N GLY A 46 -20.77 -20.24 -15.56
CA GLY A 46 -21.14 -21.58 -16.06
C GLY A 46 -22.30 -22.26 -15.32
N GLY A 47 -22.35 -23.61 -15.38
CA GLY A 47 -23.15 -24.44 -14.47
C GLY A 47 -24.22 -25.35 -15.09
N ASP A 48 -24.37 -25.36 -16.41
CA ASP A 48 -25.41 -26.11 -17.15
C ASP A 48 -26.79 -25.99 -16.48
N TYR A 49 -27.14 -24.77 -16.10
CA TYR A 49 -28.37 -24.48 -15.39
C TYR A 49 -29.58 -24.65 -16.32
N ASP A 50 -30.59 -25.34 -15.84
CA ASP A 50 -31.96 -25.28 -16.35
C ASP A 50 -32.86 -24.68 -15.27
N ALA A 51 -34.12 -24.37 -15.60
CA ALA A 51 -35.04 -23.77 -14.65
C ALA A 51 -35.20 -24.56 -13.33
N SER A 52 -35.10 -25.89 -13.37
CA SER A 52 -35.21 -26.74 -12.18
C SER A 52 -33.94 -26.69 -11.31
N LYS A 53 -32.76 -26.66 -11.93
CA LYS A 53 -31.49 -26.45 -11.22
C LYS A 53 -31.43 -25.07 -10.58
N VAL A 54 -31.87 -24.02 -11.29
CA VAL A 54 -31.92 -22.66 -10.74
C VAL A 54 -32.87 -22.57 -9.56
N ARG A 55 -34.04 -23.23 -9.61
CA ARG A 55 -34.94 -23.34 -8.46
C ARG A 55 -34.22 -23.89 -7.22
N ARG A 56 -33.60 -25.05 -7.34
CA ARG A 56 -32.89 -25.72 -6.25
C ARG A 56 -31.65 -24.96 -5.76
N PHE A 57 -30.93 -24.31 -6.67
CA PHE A 57 -29.68 -23.62 -6.38
C PHE A 57 -29.90 -22.23 -5.80
N LEU A 58 -30.91 -21.52 -6.31
CA LEU A 58 -31.14 -20.11 -6.06
C LEU A 58 -32.53 -19.88 -5.47
N THR A 59 -33.61 -20.04 -6.24
CA THR A 59 -34.90 -19.41 -5.90
C THR A 59 -35.71 -20.10 -4.81
N GLU A 60 -35.43 -21.36 -4.48
CA GLU A 60 -36.06 -22.12 -3.37
C GLU A 60 -35.22 -22.13 -2.09
N ARG A 61 -34.06 -21.46 -2.08
CA ARG A 61 -33.20 -21.40 -0.91
C ARG A 61 -33.67 -20.35 0.10
N ALA A 62 -33.56 -20.66 1.39
CA ALA A 62 -33.93 -19.74 2.47
C ALA A 62 -33.13 -18.42 2.46
N GLN A 63 -31.95 -18.42 1.83
CA GLN A 63 -31.08 -17.27 1.68
C GLN A 63 -31.51 -16.30 0.56
N PHE A 64 -32.43 -16.72 -0.31
CA PHE A 64 -32.84 -15.97 -1.50
C PHE A 64 -33.85 -14.89 -1.16
N ASP A 65 -33.60 -13.68 -1.63
CA ASP A 65 -34.54 -12.57 -1.57
C ASP A 65 -35.21 -12.38 -2.93
N ARG A 66 -36.50 -12.73 -3.01
CA ARG A 66 -37.30 -12.60 -4.24
C ARG A 66 -37.36 -11.15 -4.76
N HIS A 67 -37.37 -10.18 -3.86
CA HIS A 67 -37.45 -8.76 -4.22
C HIS A 67 -36.08 -8.18 -4.53
N GLY A 68 -35.02 -8.85 -4.08
CA GLY A 68 -33.63 -8.48 -4.31
C GLY A 68 -32.97 -9.14 -5.51
N LEU A 69 -33.67 -9.98 -6.28
CA LEU A 69 -33.21 -10.46 -7.59
C LEU A 69 -33.50 -9.40 -8.66
N PHE A 70 -32.52 -9.07 -9.47
CA PHE A 70 -32.67 -8.18 -10.61
C PHE A 70 -32.17 -8.84 -11.90
N LEU A 71 -32.97 -8.70 -12.96
CA LEU A 71 -32.63 -9.04 -14.34
C LEU A 71 -32.73 -7.79 -15.19
N ALA A 72 -31.69 -7.52 -15.97
CA ALA A 72 -31.69 -6.50 -16.99
C ALA A 72 -32.14 -7.13 -18.31
N LEU A 73 -33.27 -6.65 -18.85
CA LEU A 73 -33.83 -7.08 -20.12
C LEU A 73 -33.62 -6.01 -21.17
N ASP A 74 -33.40 -6.41 -22.42
CA ASP A 74 -33.49 -5.49 -23.55
C ASP A 74 -34.92 -4.96 -23.68
N ALA A 75 -35.07 -3.64 -23.76
CA ALA A 75 -36.39 -3.02 -23.77
C ALA A 75 -37.21 -3.30 -25.05
N ALA A 76 -36.53 -3.57 -26.17
CA ALA A 76 -37.18 -3.81 -27.46
C ALA A 76 -37.52 -5.29 -27.65
N THR A 77 -36.62 -6.20 -27.26
CA THR A 77 -36.76 -7.64 -27.53
C THR A 77 -37.23 -8.44 -26.32
N GLY A 78 -37.08 -7.91 -25.11
CA GLY A 78 -37.30 -8.64 -23.85
C GLY A 78 -36.19 -9.65 -23.53
N GLU A 79 -35.11 -9.71 -24.31
CA GLU A 79 -34.02 -10.66 -24.10
C GLU A 79 -33.32 -10.39 -22.76
N PRO A 80 -33.04 -11.42 -21.94
CA PRO A 80 -32.28 -11.24 -20.70
C PRO A 80 -30.80 -11.00 -21.00
N LEU A 81 -30.25 -9.89 -20.48
CA LEU A 81 -28.90 -9.42 -20.76
C LEU A 81 -27.93 -9.63 -19.60
N ALA A 82 -28.38 -9.40 -18.36
CA ALA A 82 -27.53 -9.45 -17.17
C ALA A 82 -28.37 -9.69 -15.90
N THR A 83 -27.73 -10.14 -14.82
CA THR A 83 -28.39 -10.40 -13.52
C THR A 83 -27.48 -10.08 -12.33
N ALA A 84 -28.09 -9.74 -11.20
CA ALA A 84 -27.50 -9.72 -9.86
C ALA A 84 -28.60 -9.99 -8.83
N CYS A 85 -28.25 -10.52 -7.65
CA CYS A 85 -29.22 -10.72 -6.58
C CYS A 85 -28.68 -10.38 -5.19
N ALA A 86 -29.58 -9.95 -4.33
CA ALA A 86 -29.38 -9.95 -2.90
C ALA A 86 -29.39 -11.39 -2.36
N TRP A 87 -28.51 -11.67 -1.42
CA TRP A 87 -28.37 -12.98 -0.80
C TRP A 87 -28.05 -12.84 0.69
N ARG A 88 -28.32 -13.86 1.50
CA ARG A 88 -27.82 -13.95 2.88
C ARG A 88 -26.84 -15.10 3.01
N GLY A 89 -25.55 -14.79 3.03
CA GLY A 89 -24.48 -15.78 3.05
C GLY A 89 -23.71 -15.80 4.37
N PHE A 90 -23.05 -16.90 4.68
CA PHE A 90 -22.13 -16.97 5.82
C PHE A 90 -20.76 -16.38 5.43
N PHE A 91 -20.36 -15.29 6.10
CA PHE A 91 -19.11 -14.56 5.88
C PHE A 91 -18.43 -14.27 7.22
N ALA A 92 -17.17 -14.69 7.36
CA ALA A 92 -16.36 -14.46 8.56
C ALA A 92 -17.11 -14.76 9.87
N GLY A 93 -17.65 -15.97 9.99
CA GLY A 93 -18.27 -16.46 11.23
C GLY A 93 -19.73 -16.04 11.47
N ARG A 94 -20.35 -15.22 10.61
CA ARG A 94 -21.76 -14.80 10.76
C ARG A 94 -22.51 -14.72 9.43
N VAL A 95 -23.83 -14.78 9.47
CA VAL A 95 -24.68 -14.52 8.30
C VAL A 95 -24.67 -13.02 8.01
N ARG A 96 -24.36 -12.63 6.77
CA ARG A 96 -24.33 -11.24 6.30
C ARG A 96 -25.13 -11.08 5.01
N PRO A 97 -25.76 -9.92 4.76
CA PRO A 97 -26.33 -9.60 3.46
C PRO A 97 -25.22 -9.48 2.42
N ALA A 98 -25.47 -9.98 1.21
CA ALA A 98 -24.46 -10.10 0.18
C ALA A 98 -24.99 -9.73 -1.20
N LEU A 99 -24.12 -9.12 -2.01
CA LEU A 99 -24.28 -9.01 -3.44
C LEU A 99 -23.79 -10.31 -4.08
N HIS A 100 -24.69 -10.99 -4.79
CA HIS A 100 -24.45 -12.34 -5.31
C HIS A 100 -24.87 -12.49 -6.78
N MET A 101 -24.27 -13.45 -7.47
CA MET A 101 -24.56 -13.83 -8.86
C MET A 101 -24.61 -12.65 -9.85
N VAL A 102 -23.57 -11.81 -9.84
CA VAL A 102 -23.41 -10.73 -10.83
C VAL A 102 -22.86 -11.29 -12.14
N ALA A 103 -23.67 -11.23 -13.20
CA ALA A 103 -23.35 -11.79 -14.52
C ALA A 103 -23.91 -10.91 -15.65
N ALA A 104 -23.20 -10.85 -16.78
CA ALA A 104 -23.67 -10.18 -17.99
C ALA A 104 -23.24 -10.97 -19.24
N LYS A 105 -24.17 -11.18 -20.17
CA LYS A 105 -23.92 -11.84 -21.45
C LYS A 105 -22.76 -11.16 -22.20
N PRO A 106 -21.93 -11.89 -22.96
CA PRO A 106 -20.82 -11.31 -23.71
C PRO A 106 -21.21 -10.10 -24.56
N GLN A 107 -22.31 -10.19 -25.32
CA GLN A 107 -22.82 -9.08 -26.15
C GLN A 107 -23.32 -7.86 -25.35
N ALA A 108 -23.57 -8.02 -24.04
CA ALA A 108 -24.08 -6.98 -23.17
C ALA A 108 -22.98 -6.29 -22.33
N ARG A 109 -21.72 -6.75 -22.43
CA ARG A 109 -20.57 -6.18 -21.70
C ARG A 109 -20.22 -4.79 -22.24
N GLY A 110 -19.60 -3.97 -21.39
CA GLY A 110 -19.23 -2.59 -21.74
C GLY A 110 -20.38 -1.58 -21.70
N ARG A 111 -21.64 -2.02 -21.60
CA ARG A 111 -22.84 -1.17 -21.50
C ARG A 111 -23.15 -0.66 -20.09
N GLY A 112 -22.28 -0.90 -19.09
CA GLY A 112 -22.53 -0.45 -17.71
C GLY A 112 -23.56 -1.25 -16.91
N LEU A 113 -24.13 -2.32 -17.47
CA LEU A 113 -25.21 -3.11 -16.83
C LEU A 113 -24.81 -3.77 -15.51
N GLY A 114 -23.56 -4.21 -15.38
CA GLY A 114 -23.05 -4.75 -14.12
C GLY A 114 -23.13 -3.72 -12.98
N LYS A 115 -22.72 -2.47 -13.26
CA LYS A 115 -22.80 -1.37 -12.31
C LYS A 115 -24.25 -1.05 -11.95
N LEU A 116 -25.12 -0.94 -12.95
CA LEU A 116 -26.56 -0.71 -12.78
C LEU A 116 -27.20 -1.74 -11.83
N LEU A 117 -26.95 -3.02 -12.08
CA LEU A 117 -27.50 -4.12 -11.28
C LEU A 117 -26.93 -4.15 -9.85
N CYS A 118 -25.64 -3.89 -9.69
CA CYS A 118 -25.03 -3.77 -8.36
C CYS A 118 -25.66 -2.62 -7.55
N GLN A 119 -25.91 -1.45 -8.18
CA GLN A 119 -26.59 -0.33 -7.53
C GLN A 119 -28.03 -0.70 -7.14
N ALA A 120 -28.77 -1.40 -8.00
CA ALA A 120 -30.12 -1.85 -7.69
C ALA A 120 -30.16 -2.77 -6.46
N VAL A 121 -29.23 -3.74 -6.37
CA VAL A 121 -29.11 -4.63 -5.20
C VAL A 121 -28.67 -3.87 -3.94
N LEU A 122 -27.67 -2.99 -4.03
CA LEU A 122 -27.21 -2.20 -2.89
C LEU A 122 -28.31 -1.28 -2.36
N HIS A 123 -29.05 -0.61 -3.24
CA HIS A 123 -30.17 0.25 -2.88
C HIS A 123 -31.32 -0.55 -2.26
N HIS A 124 -31.61 -1.75 -2.77
CA HIS A 124 -32.58 -2.67 -2.19
C HIS A 124 -32.18 -3.09 -0.76
N LEU A 125 -30.94 -3.53 -0.56
CA LEU A 125 -30.42 -3.92 0.76
C LEU A 125 -30.36 -2.72 1.73
N ALA A 126 -29.98 -1.54 1.26
CA ALA A 126 -30.02 -0.32 2.06
C ALA A 126 -31.45 0.04 2.50
N GLY A 127 -32.44 -0.15 1.63
CA GLY A 127 -33.86 0.03 1.95
C GLY A 127 -34.39 -0.94 3.01
N GLN A 128 -33.69 -2.07 3.24
CA GLN A 128 -33.95 -3.00 4.33
C GLN A 128 -33.22 -2.63 5.64
N GLY A 129 -32.50 -1.52 5.67
CA GLY A 129 -31.73 -1.05 6.83
C GLY A 129 -30.36 -1.72 6.98
N GLU A 130 -29.87 -2.44 5.96
CA GLU A 130 -28.56 -3.08 6.02
C GLU A 130 -27.44 -2.02 6.02
N ARG A 131 -26.50 -2.15 6.96
CA ARG A 131 -25.39 -1.21 7.12
C ARG A 131 -24.10 -1.66 6.44
N GLU A 132 -24.01 -2.94 6.10
CA GLU A 132 -22.84 -3.56 5.49
C GLU A 132 -23.34 -4.53 4.42
N VAL A 133 -22.68 -4.62 3.26
CA VAL A 133 -22.97 -5.65 2.23
C VAL A 133 -21.66 -6.29 1.81
N VAL A 134 -21.61 -7.61 1.76
CA VAL A 134 -20.39 -8.35 1.35
C VAL A 134 -20.55 -9.00 -0.02
N LEU A 135 -19.45 -9.34 -0.68
CA LEU A 135 -19.47 -10.16 -1.89
C LEU A 135 -18.28 -11.10 -1.94
N ARG A 136 -18.39 -12.13 -2.77
CA ARG A 136 -17.26 -12.98 -3.17
C ARG A 136 -17.00 -12.83 -4.65
N THR A 137 -15.74 -12.88 -5.03
CA THR A 137 -15.29 -12.78 -6.42
C THR A 137 -14.02 -13.57 -6.64
N ASP A 138 -13.88 -14.15 -7.83
CA ASP A 138 -12.61 -14.71 -8.27
C ASP A 138 -11.65 -13.60 -8.70
N ASP A 139 -10.37 -13.78 -8.42
CA ASP A 139 -9.27 -12.85 -8.66
C ASP A 139 -8.97 -12.59 -10.14
N HIS A 140 -9.43 -13.44 -11.06
CA HIS A 140 -9.32 -13.21 -12.49
C HIS A 140 -10.42 -12.31 -13.05
N ARG A 141 -11.49 -12.01 -12.29
CA ARG A 141 -12.63 -11.18 -12.73
C ARG A 141 -12.35 -9.68 -12.60
N ILE A 142 -11.23 -9.22 -13.15
CA ILE A 142 -10.74 -7.84 -13.04
C ILE A 142 -11.81 -6.77 -13.40
N PRO A 143 -12.62 -6.91 -14.48
CA PRO A 143 -13.67 -5.93 -14.78
C PRO A 143 -14.79 -5.85 -13.73
N ALA A 144 -15.13 -6.99 -13.11
CA ALA A 144 -16.13 -7.05 -12.04
C ALA A 144 -15.58 -6.39 -10.78
N ILE A 145 -14.34 -6.72 -10.40
CA ILE A 145 -13.63 -6.12 -9.26
C ILE A 145 -13.52 -4.60 -9.42
N ALA A 146 -13.17 -4.10 -10.61
CA ALA A 146 -13.16 -2.67 -10.92
C ALA A 146 -14.54 -2.03 -10.70
N THR A 147 -15.61 -2.71 -11.10
CA THR A 147 -16.99 -2.24 -10.88
C THR A 147 -17.30 -2.16 -9.39
N TYR A 148 -16.95 -3.19 -8.60
CA TYR A 148 -17.17 -3.22 -7.16
C TYR A 148 -16.40 -2.10 -6.45
N LEU A 149 -15.12 -1.92 -6.77
CA LEU A 149 -14.30 -0.83 -6.23
C LEU A 149 -14.91 0.54 -6.60
N SER A 150 -15.38 0.72 -7.84
CA SER A 150 -16.06 1.95 -8.28
C SER A 150 -17.36 2.26 -7.52
N LEU A 151 -17.96 1.22 -6.94
CA LEU A 151 -19.18 1.29 -6.15
C LEU A 151 -18.89 1.30 -4.65
N GLY A 152 -17.65 1.51 -4.20
CA GLY A 152 -17.34 1.65 -2.77
C GLY A 152 -17.08 0.34 -2.03
N PHE A 153 -17.02 -0.82 -2.72
CA PHE A 153 -16.60 -2.07 -2.06
C PHE A 153 -15.09 -2.04 -1.77
N LEU A 154 -14.72 -2.54 -0.59
CA LEU A 154 -13.37 -2.61 -0.05
C LEU A 154 -12.89 -4.07 0.02
N PRO A 155 -11.63 -4.38 -0.30
CA PRO A 155 -11.10 -5.75 -0.21
C PRO A 155 -11.02 -6.23 1.25
N MET A 156 -11.49 -7.45 1.54
CA MET A 156 -11.34 -8.10 2.85
C MET A 156 -10.09 -9.00 2.86
N ARG A 157 -9.18 -8.78 3.82
CA ARG A 157 -7.93 -9.55 3.96
C ARG A 157 -8.11 -10.94 4.60
N TYR A 158 -9.01 -11.11 5.57
CA TYR A 158 -9.11 -12.34 6.39
C TYR A 158 -10.37 -13.15 6.15
N HIS A 159 -10.59 -13.59 4.91
CA HIS A 159 -11.68 -14.52 4.61
C HIS A 159 -11.14 -15.89 4.16
N GLY A 160 -10.69 -16.70 5.12
CA GLY A 160 -10.74 -18.17 5.02
C GLY A 160 -9.56 -18.94 4.39
N GLY A 161 -8.45 -18.30 3.99
CA GLY A 161 -7.31 -19.05 3.43
C GLY A 161 -5.99 -18.27 3.38
N GLU A 162 -4.88 -19.03 3.34
CA GLU A 162 -3.48 -18.61 3.55
C GLU A 162 -2.85 -17.70 2.47
N ASP A 163 -3.58 -17.27 1.43
CA ASP A 163 -3.00 -16.52 0.29
C ASP A 163 -3.79 -15.25 -0.16
N HIS A 164 -4.75 -14.77 0.65
CA HIS A 164 -5.61 -13.64 0.23
C HIS A 164 -4.84 -12.33 0.03
N GLY A 165 -3.82 -12.05 0.86
CA GLY A 165 -3.00 -10.85 0.74
C GLY A 165 -2.24 -10.78 -0.58
N ARG A 166 -1.57 -11.87 -0.99
CA ARG A 166 -0.87 -11.97 -2.28
C ARG A 166 -1.84 -11.85 -3.45
N ARG A 167 -2.97 -12.55 -3.41
CA ARG A 167 -3.96 -12.51 -4.49
C ARG A 167 -4.57 -11.12 -4.67
N TRP A 168 -4.81 -10.39 -3.58
CA TRP A 168 -5.20 -8.98 -3.66
C TRP A 168 -4.09 -8.11 -4.26
N ARG A 169 -2.82 -8.33 -3.92
CA ARG A 169 -1.68 -7.66 -4.58
C ARG A 169 -1.67 -7.94 -6.09
N ASP A 170 -1.86 -9.18 -6.50
CA ASP A 170 -1.92 -9.57 -7.93
C ASP A 170 -3.12 -8.96 -8.67
N VAL A 171 -4.28 -8.86 -8.01
CA VAL A 171 -5.46 -8.16 -8.54
C VAL A 171 -5.17 -6.68 -8.73
N PHE A 172 -4.62 -6.01 -7.71
CA PHE A 172 -4.28 -4.59 -7.79
C PHE A 172 -3.18 -4.32 -8.81
N ALA A 173 -2.23 -5.24 -9.00
CA ALA A 173 -1.23 -5.19 -10.05
C ALA A 173 -1.81 -5.31 -11.47
N ARG A 174 -3.08 -5.73 -11.63
CA ARG A 174 -3.80 -5.79 -12.91
C ARG A 174 -4.85 -4.70 -13.08
N LEU A 175 -5.15 -3.94 -12.02
CA LEU A 175 -6.14 -2.86 -12.04
C LEU A 175 -5.50 -1.50 -12.38
N PRO A 176 -6.23 -0.61 -13.08
CA PRO A 176 -5.86 0.81 -13.19
C PRO A 176 -5.76 1.47 -11.82
N GLN A 177 -4.80 2.40 -11.64
CA GLN A 177 -4.53 2.97 -10.32
C GLN A 177 -5.71 3.68 -9.66
N ARG A 178 -6.67 4.19 -10.44
CA ARG A 178 -7.90 4.82 -9.91
C ARG A 178 -8.73 3.90 -9.00
N TYR A 179 -8.48 2.59 -9.05
CA TYR A 179 -9.16 1.58 -8.24
C TYR A 179 -8.31 1.07 -7.07
N HIS A 180 -7.11 1.62 -6.84
CA HIS A 180 -6.38 1.30 -5.62
C HIS A 180 -7.12 1.83 -4.39
N PRO A 181 -6.91 1.20 -3.22
CA PRO A 181 -7.51 1.62 -1.94
C PRO A 181 -7.30 3.11 -1.60
N LEU A 182 -6.34 3.74 -2.26
CA LEU A 182 -5.92 5.14 -2.15
C LEU A 182 -6.95 6.18 -2.66
N ARG A 183 -8.19 5.81 -3.02
CA ARG A 183 -9.21 6.79 -3.46
C ARG A 183 -10.53 6.73 -2.71
N PHE A 184 -10.63 5.93 -1.65
CA PHE A 184 -11.87 5.81 -0.89
C PHE A 184 -12.04 6.98 0.08
N SER A 185 -12.81 8.00 -0.35
CA SER A 185 -13.26 9.11 0.49
C SER A 185 -14.66 8.81 1.04
N GLY A 186 -14.72 8.03 2.11
CA GLY A 186 -15.90 7.87 2.94
C GLY A 186 -15.56 8.19 4.40
N PRO A 187 -16.54 8.61 5.23
CA PRO A 187 -16.29 8.84 6.65
C PRO A 187 -16.06 7.49 7.33
N GLY A 188 -14.80 7.07 7.40
CA GLY A 188 -14.36 5.99 8.27
C GLY A 188 -14.57 6.36 9.74
N ARG A 189 -14.44 5.40 10.65
CA ARG A 189 -14.52 5.70 12.08
C ARG A 189 -13.33 6.60 12.48
N PRO A 190 -13.49 7.56 13.40
CA PRO A 190 -12.34 8.25 13.98
C PRO A 190 -11.34 7.25 14.59
N ILE A 191 -10.05 7.48 14.36
CA ILE A 191 -8.95 6.67 14.90
C ILE A 191 -8.20 7.46 15.96
N ARG A 192 -7.86 6.78 17.05
CA ARG A 192 -7.04 7.32 18.15
C ARG A 192 -5.61 6.89 17.94
N VAL A 193 -4.69 7.84 17.95
CA VAL A 193 -3.29 7.61 17.59
C VAL A 193 -2.37 7.99 18.73
N ALA A 194 -1.53 7.05 19.12
CA ALA A 194 -0.40 7.27 20.02
C ALA A 194 0.88 7.56 19.22
N VAL A 195 1.82 8.31 19.80
CA VAL A 195 3.06 8.72 19.12
C VAL A 195 4.27 8.33 19.95
N TYR A 196 5.18 7.54 19.39
CA TYR A 196 6.47 7.19 19.99
C TYR A 196 7.62 7.91 19.26
N GLY A 197 8.37 8.73 19.98
CA GLY A 197 9.36 9.66 19.43
C GLY A 197 8.72 11.00 19.02
N LEU A 198 8.90 12.03 19.84
CA LEU A 198 8.09 13.26 19.78
C LEU A 198 8.72 14.41 18.99
N ARG A 199 9.80 14.15 18.24
CA ARG A 199 10.34 15.11 17.26
C ARG A 199 9.70 14.90 15.88
N ARG A 200 10.13 13.84 15.17
CA ARG A 200 9.56 13.49 13.85
C ARG A 200 8.13 12.98 13.98
N GLY A 201 7.83 12.19 15.00
CA GLY A 201 6.47 11.69 15.25
C GLY A 201 5.46 12.81 15.48
N ALA A 202 5.82 13.86 16.24
CA ALA A 202 4.95 15.03 16.42
C ALA A 202 4.70 15.80 15.11
N HIS A 203 5.70 15.91 14.24
CA HIS A 203 5.52 16.48 12.89
C HIS A 203 4.56 15.64 12.04
N LEU A 204 4.64 14.31 12.08
CA LEU A 204 3.69 13.46 11.36
C LEU A 204 2.28 13.57 11.98
N ALA A 205 2.20 13.56 13.31
CA ALA A 205 0.94 13.62 14.06
C ALA A 205 0.19 14.95 13.86
N GLN A 206 0.86 16.03 13.48
CA GLN A 206 0.20 17.32 13.20
C GLN A 206 -0.88 17.21 12.13
N TRP A 207 -0.70 16.30 11.17
CA TRP A 207 -1.64 16.09 10.07
C TRP A 207 -2.91 15.34 10.52
N LEU A 208 -2.91 14.75 11.73
CA LEU A 208 -4.13 14.22 12.37
C LEU A 208 -5.00 15.36 12.90
N GLY A 209 -4.41 16.41 13.46
CA GLY A 209 -5.14 17.51 14.12
C GLY A 209 -6.11 18.28 13.19
N GLY A 210 -5.90 18.22 11.87
CA GLY A 210 -6.81 18.76 10.86
C GLY A 210 -7.70 17.73 10.17
N HIS A 211 -7.57 16.44 10.49
CA HIS A 211 -8.28 15.36 9.80
C HIS A 211 -9.51 14.92 10.63
N PRO A 212 -10.74 14.93 10.07
CA PRO A 212 -11.96 14.61 10.82
C PRO A 212 -12.02 13.17 11.35
N ALA A 213 -11.11 12.31 10.89
CA ALA A 213 -11.05 10.90 11.26
C ALA A 213 -9.83 10.54 12.14
N GLY A 214 -9.04 11.49 12.66
CA GLY A 214 -7.84 11.17 13.44
C GLY A 214 -7.68 12.06 14.69
N GLN A 215 -7.36 11.45 15.83
CA GLN A 215 -7.10 12.15 17.09
C GLN A 215 -5.80 11.66 17.72
N VAL A 216 -4.95 12.57 18.16
CA VAL A 216 -3.77 12.25 18.98
C VAL A 216 -4.22 12.05 20.42
N VAL A 217 -3.99 10.86 20.99
CA VAL A 217 -4.43 10.51 22.36
C VAL A 217 -3.29 10.29 23.34
N ALA A 218 -2.08 10.01 22.84
CA ALA A 218 -0.92 9.81 23.68
C ALA A 218 0.41 10.11 22.98
N GLY A 219 1.42 10.46 23.76
CA GLY A 219 2.79 10.71 23.30
C GLY A 219 3.83 10.10 24.24
N CYS A 220 4.95 9.61 23.69
CA CYS A 220 6.06 9.07 24.44
C CYS A 220 7.40 9.52 23.87
N ASP A 221 8.25 10.08 24.73
CA ASP A 221 9.66 10.35 24.46
C ASP A 221 10.44 10.25 25.77
N ALA A 222 11.70 9.82 25.73
CA ALA A 222 12.57 9.81 26.91
C ALA A 222 12.96 11.24 27.35
N ASP A 223 13.01 12.18 26.42
CA ASP A 223 13.36 13.59 26.67
C ASP A 223 12.16 14.37 27.25
N GLN A 224 12.31 14.87 28.49
CA GLN A 224 11.28 15.66 29.17
C GLN A 224 10.89 16.92 28.39
N ARG A 225 11.85 17.58 27.74
CA ARG A 225 11.58 18.81 27.00
C ARG A 225 10.63 18.54 25.82
N ARG A 226 10.85 17.45 25.09
CA ARG A 226 9.98 17.03 23.98
C ARG A 226 8.59 16.63 24.46
N ARG A 227 8.48 16.03 25.64
CA ARG A 227 7.18 15.72 26.25
C ARG A 227 6.38 17.00 26.56
N VAL A 228 7.03 18.03 27.11
CA VAL A 228 6.41 19.34 27.37
C VAL A 228 5.98 20.00 26.06
N GLU A 229 6.87 20.10 25.08
CA GLU A 229 6.57 20.68 23.76
C GLU A 229 5.42 19.97 23.05
N PHE A 230 5.32 18.64 23.19
CA PHE A 230 4.22 17.86 22.63
C PHE A 230 2.88 18.13 23.32
N ALA A 231 2.87 18.22 24.65
CA ALA A 231 1.67 18.53 25.44
C ALA A 231 1.15 19.96 25.17
N GLU A 232 2.03 20.89 24.83
CA GLU A 232 1.64 22.25 24.41
C GLU A 232 1.08 22.29 22.98
N ARG A 233 1.53 21.36 22.12
CA ARG A 233 1.15 21.31 20.69
C ARG A 233 -0.20 20.65 20.43
N PHE A 234 -0.57 19.67 21.24
CA PHE A 234 -1.77 18.86 21.06
C PHE A 234 -2.63 18.92 22.33
N ASP A 235 -3.92 19.15 22.18
CA ASP A 235 -4.85 19.25 23.31
C ASP A 235 -5.30 17.85 23.80
N GLY A 236 -5.11 17.59 25.09
CA GLY A 236 -5.60 16.39 25.78
C GLY A 236 -4.82 15.06 25.69
N PRO A 237 -3.67 14.89 25.01
CA PRO A 237 -3.01 13.59 25.00
C PRO A 237 -2.32 13.26 26.33
N THR A 238 -2.33 11.98 26.71
CA THR A 238 -1.51 11.49 27.82
C THR A 238 -0.05 11.40 27.39
N VAL A 239 0.87 12.04 28.12
CA VAL A 239 2.29 12.07 27.75
C VAL A 239 3.12 11.29 28.78
N VAL A 240 3.81 10.25 28.33
CA VAL A 240 4.59 9.32 29.17
C VAL A 240 6.05 9.28 28.75
N ALA A 241 6.93 8.79 29.63
CA ALA A 241 8.35 8.63 29.36
C ALA A 241 8.74 7.23 28.87
N ASP A 242 7.86 6.24 29.10
CA ASP A 242 8.13 4.84 28.85
C ASP A 242 7.18 4.27 27.78
N TYR A 243 7.72 3.42 26.90
CA TYR A 243 6.98 2.87 25.78
C TYR A 243 5.94 1.82 26.19
N ALA A 244 6.17 1.03 27.24
CA ALA A 244 5.16 0.10 27.74
C ALA A 244 3.94 0.87 28.27
N ALA A 245 4.18 1.97 29.01
CA ALA A 245 3.11 2.87 29.45
C ALA A 245 2.35 3.52 28.27
N LEU A 246 3.01 3.74 27.12
CA LEU A 246 2.33 4.20 25.90
C LEU A 246 1.38 3.15 25.33
N LEU A 247 1.79 1.88 25.34
CA LEU A 247 0.99 0.76 24.83
C LEU A 247 -0.24 0.46 25.70
N GLU A 248 -0.24 0.87 26.97
CA GLU A 248 -1.40 0.80 27.86
C GLU A 248 -2.48 1.83 27.53
N GLN A 249 -2.13 2.92 26.81
CA GLN A 249 -3.09 3.97 26.45
C GLN A 249 -4.12 3.47 25.44
N ASP A 250 -5.35 3.96 25.51
CA ASP A 250 -6.43 3.52 24.64
C ASP A 250 -6.35 4.16 23.24
N ALA A 251 -5.60 3.50 22.34
CA ALA A 251 -5.35 3.96 20.97
C ALA A 251 -5.65 2.84 19.95
N ASP A 252 -6.00 3.22 18.72
CA ASP A 252 -6.20 2.30 17.60
C ASP A 252 -4.90 2.07 16.81
N ALA A 253 -3.99 3.05 16.83
CA ALA A 253 -2.75 3.01 16.08
C ALA A 253 -1.60 3.72 16.79
N VAL A 254 -0.36 3.41 16.39
CA VAL A 254 0.89 4.01 16.88
C VAL A 254 1.71 4.55 15.72
N ILE A 255 2.16 5.80 15.82
CA ILE A 255 3.25 6.34 15.00
C ILE A 255 4.57 6.03 15.72
N VAL A 256 5.44 5.23 15.11
CA VAL A 256 6.78 4.90 15.58
C VAL A 256 7.78 5.76 14.83
N ALA A 257 8.37 6.75 15.50
CA ALA A 257 9.30 7.72 14.93
C ALA A 257 10.42 8.08 15.92
N ASN A 258 10.84 7.11 16.74
CA ASN A 258 11.97 7.21 17.65
C ASN A 258 13.29 6.91 16.91
N ASP A 259 14.30 6.35 17.59
CA ASP A 259 15.56 6.01 16.96
C ASP A 259 15.42 4.80 16.02
N CYS A 260 16.05 4.89 14.84
CA CYS A 260 15.89 3.92 13.75
C CYS A 260 16.09 2.45 14.17
N PRO A 261 17.10 2.11 15.03
CA PRO A 261 17.27 0.73 15.50
C PRO A 261 16.10 0.15 16.30
N GLU A 262 15.24 1.02 16.85
CA GLU A 262 14.08 0.66 17.66
C GLU A 262 12.80 0.50 16.86
N HIS A 263 12.78 0.89 15.58
CA HIS A 263 11.57 0.86 14.74
C HIS A 263 10.91 -0.51 14.72
N ALA A 264 11.63 -1.55 14.32
CA ALA A 264 11.06 -2.91 14.23
C ALA A 264 10.64 -3.48 15.60
N PRO A 265 11.47 -3.45 16.67
CA PRO A 265 11.05 -3.91 17.99
C PRO A 265 9.80 -3.17 18.51
N ALA A 266 9.73 -1.85 18.37
CA ALA A 266 8.58 -1.06 18.79
C ALA A 266 7.34 -1.39 17.95
N ALA A 267 7.47 -1.45 16.62
CA ALA A 267 6.37 -1.83 15.73
C ALA A 267 5.80 -3.22 16.04
N VAL A 268 6.66 -4.22 16.26
CA VAL A 268 6.26 -5.58 16.67
C VAL A 268 5.51 -5.56 17.99
N ALA A 269 5.99 -4.81 18.99
CA ALA A 269 5.33 -4.69 20.28
C ALA A 269 3.95 -4.01 20.16
N ALA A 270 3.83 -2.93 19.37
CA ALA A 270 2.56 -2.25 19.11
C ALA A 270 1.55 -3.16 18.39
N LEU A 271 1.97 -3.89 17.36
CA LEU A 271 1.12 -4.85 16.66
C LEU A 271 0.60 -5.92 17.63
N ARG A 272 1.48 -6.50 18.46
CA ARG A 272 1.10 -7.50 19.47
C ARG A 272 0.19 -6.92 20.56
N ALA A 273 0.28 -5.63 20.85
CA ALA A 273 -0.64 -4.89 21.72
C ALA A 273 -1.96 -4.50 21.04
N GLY A 274 -2.23 -4.99 19.83
CA GLY A 274 -3.50 -4.77 19.13
C GLY A 274 -3.57 -3.47 18.33
N ARG A 275 -2.43 -2.82 18.02
CA ARG A 275 -2.39 -1.49 17.39
C ARG A 275 -1.89 -1.55 15.95
N CYS A 276 -2.56 -0.82 15.05
CA CYS A 276 -2.00 -0.55 13.72
C CYS A 276 -0.75 0.34 13.85
N VAL A 277 0.20 0.22 12.92
CA VAL A 277 1.49 0.93 13.00
C VAL A 277 1.78 1.73 11.73
N LEU A 278 2.20 2.98 11.91
CA LEU A 278 3.01 3.73 10.95
C LEU A 278 4.42 3.85 11.54
N SER A 279 5.45 3.35 10.86
CA SER A 279 6.83 3.40 11.32
C SER A 279 7.68 4.23 10.38
N GLU A 280 8.51 5.13 10.92
CA GLU A 280 9.53 5.83 10.15
C GLU A 280 10.48 4.87 9.43
N VAL A 281 11.16 5.39 8.41
CA VAL A 281 12.16 4.60 7.67
C VAL A 281 13.42 4.40 8.51
N THR A 282 14.08 3.24 8.46
CA THR A 282 13.75 2.04 7.68
C THR A 282 12.88 1.07 8.48
N ALA A 283 12.33 0.04 7.82
CA ALA A 283 11.40 -0.89 8.47
C ALA A 283 12.08 -1.77 9.54
N PHE A 284 13.34 -2.13 9.35
CA PHE A 284 14.13 -2.99 10.25
C PHE A 284 15.63 -2.88 9.92
N HIS A 285 16.49 -3.33 10.84
CA HIS A 285 17.95 -3.28 10.69
C HIS A 285 18.61 -4.65 10.49
N THR A 286 17.88 -5.74 10.77
CA THR A 286 18.40 -7.11 10.65
C THR A 286 17.39 -7.98 9.93
N LEU A 287 17.85 -9.07 9.30
CA LEU A 287 16.94 -9.99 8.61
C LEU A 287 15.95 -10.63 9.60
N ALA A 288 16.41 -10.97 10.80
CA ALA A 288 15.55 -11.50 11.86
C ALA A 288 14.46 -10.50 12.29
N GLN A 289 14.77 -9.21 12.42
CA GLN A 289 13.74 -8.19 12.68
C GLN A 289 12.72 -8.10 11.54
N GLY A 290 13.16 -8.24 10.28
CA GLY A 290 12.25 -8.30 9.13
C GLY A 290 11.29 -9.49 9.22
N VAL A 291 11.78 -10.67 9.60
CA VAL A 291 10.95 -11.85 9.85
C VAL A 291 9.94 -11.59 10.97
N GLU A 292 10.40 -11.09 12.12
CA GLU A 292 9.54 -10.80 13.27
C GLU A 292 8.42 -9.81 12.94
N LEU A 293 8.74 -8.77 12.16
CA LEU A 293 7.79 -7.76 11.75
C LEU A 293 6.71 -8.33 10.82
N VAL A 294 7.11 -9.09 9.80
CA VAL A 294 6.17 -9.76 8.88
C VAL A 294 5.26 -10.71 9.65
N GLU A 295 5.82 -11.50 10.55
CA GLU A 295 5.04 -12.44 11.37
C GLU A 295 4.09 -11.74 12.33
N ALA A 296 4.50 -10.64 12.95
CA ALA A 296 3.62 -9.86 13.81
C ALA A 296 2.41 -9.33 13.02
N VAL A 297 2.63 -8.85 11.79
CA VAL A 297 1.55 -8.41 10.90
C VAL A 297 0.63 -9.57 10.52
N GLU A 298 1.18 -10.72 10.13
CA GLU A 298 0.41 -11.91 9.75
C GLU A 298 -0.40 -12.49 10.92
N GLN A 299 0.18 -12.56 12.12
CA GLN A 299 -0.44 -13.14 13.31
C GLN A 299 -1.56 -12.26 13.89
N THR A 300 -1.32 -10.94 13.94
CA THR A 300 -2.28 -9.98 14.53
C THR A 300 -3.38 -9.60 13.53
N GLY A 301 -3.08 -9.71 12.25
CA GLY A 301 -3.92 -9.28 11.16
C GLY A 301 -3.99 -7.74 10.97
N LEU A 302 -3.20 -6.99 11.74
CA LEU A 302 -3.26 -5.52 11.77
C LEU A 302 -2.45 -4.86 10.65
N SER A 303 -2.69 -3.57 10.44
CA SER A 303 -1.99 -2.79 9.42
C SER A 303 -0.63 -2.31 9.92
N TYR A 304 0.41 -2.54 9.13
CA TYR A 304 1.72 -1.90 9.24
C TYR A 304 2.00 -1.10 7.97
N MET A 305 2.53 0.10 8.15
CA MET A 305 3.01 0.95 7.07
C MET A 305 4.38 1.52 7.41
N MET A 306 5.36 1.36 6.52
CA MET A 306 6.58 2.16 6.56
C MET A 306 6.28 3.56 6.00
N ALA A 307 6.71 4.60 6.69
CA ALA A 307 6.51 6.01 6.37
C ALA A 307 7.49 6.49 5.29
N GLU A 308 7.57 5.75 4.18
CA GLU A 308 8.38 6.10 3.02
C GLU A 308 7.73 7.23 2.23
N ASN A 309 7.98 8.45 2.69
CA ASN A 309 7.36 9.66 2.15
C ASN A 309 7.80 9.97 0.71
N CYS A 310 8.96 9.50 0.24
CA CYS A 310 9.43 9.81 -1.12
C CYS A 310 8.50 9.26 -2.22
N LEU A 311 7.77 8.17 -1.94
CA LEU A 311 6.72 7.62 -2.81
C LEU A 311 5.57 8.61 -3.06
N TYR A 312 5.39 9.58 -2.16
CA TYR A 312 4.30 10.55 -2.19
C TYR A 312 4.74 11.93 -2.67
N THR A 313 5.98 12.09 -3.15
CA THR A 313 6.37 13.31 -3.89
C THR A 313 5.60 13.38 -5.21
N ASN A 314 5.29 14.60 -5.68
CA ASN A 314 4.56 14.78 -6.95
C ASN A 314 5.29 14.09 -8.11
N ALA A 315 6.61 14.22 -8.14
CA ALA A 315 7.45 13.61 -9.16
C ALA A 315 7.41 12.07 -9.10
N ALA A 316 7.61 11.45 -7.93
CA ALA A 316 7.55 9.99 -7.79
C ALA A 316 6.17 9.42 -8.13
N MET A 317 5.09 10.10 -7.71
CA MET A 317 3.73 9.70 -8.03
C MET A 317 3.46 9.80 -9.54
N GLU A 318 3.95 10.85 -10.22
CA GLU A 318 3.80 10.99 -11.67
C GLU A 318 4.60 9.92 -12.43
N LEU A 319 5.85 9.66 -12.03
CA LEU A 319 6.64 8.57 -12.63
C LEU A 319 5.95 7.22 -12.46
N ALA A 320 5.39 6.94 -11.28
CA ALA A 320 4.60 5.74 -11.05
C ALA A 320 3.32 5.71 -11.90
N HIS A 321 2.64 6.85 -12.07
CA HIS A 321 1.48 7.00 -12.95
C HIS A 321 1.84 6.65 -14.40
N LEU A 322 2.87 7.28 -14.95
CA LEU A 322 3.31 7.05 -16.33
C LEU A 322 3.66 5.58 -16.57
N ALA A 323 4.38 4.95 -15.64
CA ALA A 323 4.66 3.51 -15.70
C ALA A 323 3.37 2.68 -15.72
N CYS A 324 2.38 3.03 -14.87
CA CYS A 324 1.08 2.35 -14.82
C CYS A 324 0.25 2.51 -16.09
N GLU A 325 0.40 3.62 -16.83
CA GLU A 325 -0.21 3.81 -18.15
C GLU A 325 0.50 3.00 -19.25
N GLY A 326 1.54 2.23 -18.90
CA GLY A 326 2.31 1.43 -19.83
C GLY A 326 3.29 2.23 -20.67
N ARG A 327 3.57 3.49 -20.28
CA ARG A 327 4.53 4.39 -20.94
C ARG A 327 5.95 3.85 -20.86
N LEU A 328 6.34 3.32 -19.69
CA LEU A 328 7.69 2.78 -19.45
C LEU A 328 7.91 1.46 -20.20
N GLY A 329 6.90 0.58 -20.21
CA GLY A 329 7.06 -0.81 -20.62
C GLY A 329 7.78 -1.63 -19.54
N ALA A 330 8.56 -2.65 -19.93
CA ALA A 330 9.36 -3.42 -18.98
C ALA A 330 10.61 -2.62 -18.59
N LEU A 331 10.97 -2.64 -17.30
CA LEU A 331 12.17 -1.98 -16.78
C LEU A 331 13.42 -2.64 -17.35
N GLN A 332 14.30 -1.85 -17.97
CA GLN A 332 15.65 -2.27 -18.38
C GLN A 332 16.68 -1.85 -17.34
N TYR A 333 16.65 -0.56 -16.97
CA TYR A 333 17.59 0.03 -16.05
C TYR A 333 16.95 1.17 -15.25
N ALA A 334 17.36 1.41 -14.01
CA ALA A 334 17.01 2.61 -13.27
C ALA A 334 18.14 3.06 -12.35
N GLU A 335 18.17 4.35 -12.06
CA GLU A 335 19.05 4.97 -11.07
C GLU A 335 18.23 5.73 -10.03
N GLY A 336 18.73 5.71 -8.79
CA GLY A 336 18.20 6.50 -7.70
C GLY A 336 19.30 6.92 -6.74
N ASP A 337 19.36 8.19 -6.36
CA ASP A 337 20.38 8.68 -5.43
C ASP A 337 19.74 9.33 -4.19
N TYR A 338 20.20 8.99 -2.98
CA TYR A 338 19.94 9.74 -1.75
C TYR A 338 21.25 10.34 -1.24
N VAL A 339 21.47 11.61 -1.52
CA VAL A 339 22.73 12.30 -1.19
C VAL A 339 22.41 13.47 -0.27
N HIS A 340 22.76 13.34 0.99
CA HIS A 340 22.43 14.32 2.02
C HIS A 340 23.55 14.40 3.05
N ASP A 341 24.16 15.58 3.21
CA ASP A 341 25.20 15.79 4.21
C ASP A 341 24.61 15.91 5.62
N ILE A 342 24.61 14.80 6.35
CA ILE A 342 24.06 14.71 7.70
C ILE A 342 25.16 14.61 8.77
N ARG A 343 26.42 14.98 8.47
CA ARG A 343 27.52 14.96 9.46
C ARG A 343 27.17 15.68 10.76
N HIS A 344 26.44 16.79 10.65
CA HIS A 344 25.95 17.56 11.80
C HIS A 344 24.91 16.82 12.68
N LEU A 345 24.33 15.70 12.20
CA LEU A 345 23.38 14.84 12.91
C LEU A 345 24.02 13.51 13.38
N MET A 346 25.29 13.27 13.09
CA MET A 346 25.99 12.03 13.43
C MET A 346 26.40 11.96 14.90
N MET A 347 26.38 13.10 15.61
CA MET A 347 26.77 13.22 17.01
C MET A 347 25.60 13.75 17.86
N ALA A 348 25.49 13.28 19.09
CA ALA A 348 24.58 13.77 20.12
C ALA A 348 25.41 14.16 21.35
N GLY A 349 25.89 15.41 21.37
CA GLY A 349 26.98 15.81 22.28
C GLY A 349 28.24 15.00 21.96
N ASP A 350 28.84 14.40 22.98
CA ASP A 350 30.08 13.61 22.83
C ASP A 350 29.81 12.15 22.41
N LYS A 351 28.55 11.76 22.20
CA LYS A 351 28.17 10.38 21.83
C LYS A 351 27.89 10.29 20.33
N VAL A 352 28.34 9.21 19.71
CA VAL A 352 27.97 8.86 18.35
C VAL A 352 26.49 8.49 18.32
N HIS A 353 25.72 9.26 17.57
CA HIS A 353 24.30 9.02 17.35
C HIS A 353 24.13 7.85 16.35
N TRP A 354 22.94 7.21 16.27
CA TRP A 354 22.77 6.06 15.35
C TRP A 354 23.03 6.38 13.88
N ARG A 355 22.74 7.62 13.48
CA ARG A 355 23.09 8.17 12.15
C ARG A 355 24.59 8.22 11.90
N GLY A 356 25.39 8.28 12.97
CA GLY A 356 26.83 8.29 12.92
C GLY A 356 27.39 6.93 12.57
N TRP A 357 26.91 5.83 13.16
CA TRP A 357 27.47 4.50 12.90
C TRP A 357 26.73 3.70 11.80
N MET A 358 25.52 4.10 11.41
CA MET A 358 24.76 3.39 10.39
C MET A 358 25.31 3.70 8.98
N PRO A 359 25.69 2.68 8.18
CA PRO A 359 26.15 2.85 6.81
C PRO A 359 25.08 3.51 5.93
N PRO A 360 25.44 4.40 5.00
CA PRO A 360 24.48 5.09 4.13
C PRO A 360 23.54 4.16 3.35
N LEU A 361 24.02 2.98 2.94
CA LEU A 361 23.24 2.01 2.18
C LEU A 361 22.00 1.50 2.94
N TYR A 362 22.00 1.50 4.27
CA TYR A 362 20.80 1.15 5.04
C TYR A 362 19.63 2.09 4.75
N TYR A 363 19.91 3.30 4.25
CA TYR A 363 18.93 4.34 3.98
C TYR A 363 18.60 4.48 2.48
N CYS A 364 18.65 3.36 1.74
CA CYS A 364 18.38 3.32 0.30
C CYS A 364 16.88 3.35 -0.05
N THR A 365 15.97 3.31 0.93
CA THR A 365 14.52 3.16 0.71
C THR A 365 13.95 4.34 -0.08
N HIS A 366 14.39 5.56 0.21
CA HIS A 366 13.96 6.80 -0.46
C HIS A 366 14.12 6.77 -1.99
N PRO A 367 15.29 6.42 -2.55
CA PRO A 367 15.48 6.33 -4.00
C PRO A 367 15.00 5.00 -4.58
N LEU A 368 15.01 3.91 -3.82
CA LEU A 368 14.65 2.59 -4.32
C LEU A 368 13.13 2.38 -4.39
N GLY A 369 12.40 2.81 -3.36
CA GLY A 369 10.96 2.61 -3.25
C GLY A 369 10.17 3.12 -4.47
N PRO A 370 10.38 4.36 -4.93
CA PRO A 370 9.77 4.89 -6.15
C PRO A 370 10.02 4.01 -7.39
N VAL A 371 11.24 3.48 -7.56
CA VAL A 371 11.59 2.60 -8.68
C VAL A 371 10.80 1.29 -8.61
N LEU A 372 10.83 0.61 -7.45
CA LEU A 372 10.14 -0.67 -7.26
C LEU A 372 8.63 -0.51 -7.50
N ARG A 373 8.03 0.56 -6.96
CA ARG A 373 6.60 0.87 -7.11
C ARG A 373 6.23 1.18 -8.56
N ALA A 374 7.00 2.03 -9.24
CA ALA A 374 6.70 2.42 -10.61
C ALA A 374 6.84 1.24 -11.57
N ALA A 375 7.95 0.50 -11.48
CA ALA A 375 8.22 -0.63 -12.37
C ALA A 375 7.45 -1.91 -11.99
N ARG A 376 6.83 -1.97 -10.80
CA ARG A 376 6.13 -3.15 -10.25
C ARG A 376 7.04 -4.38 -10.21
N VAL A 377 8.25 -4.18 -9.71
CA VAL A 377 9.29 -5.21 -9.58
C VAL A 377 9.77 -5.33 -8.14
N ARG A 378 10.38 -6.47 -7.82
CA ARG A 378 11.05 -6.72 -6.54
C ARG A 378 12.55 -6.91 -6.72
N PRO A 379 13.38 -6.58 -5.72
CA PRO A 379 14.78 -6.96 -5.74
C PRO A 379 14.94 -8.48 -5.68
N ARG A 380 15.97 -9.01 -6.35
CA ARG A 380 16.33 -10.44 -6.38
C ARG A 380 17.76 -10.68 -5.93
N ARG A 381 18.70 -9.84 -6.36
CA ARG A 381 20.13 -10.00 -6.02
C ARG A 381 20.78 -8.63 -5.94
N VAL A 382 21.72 -8.45 -5.03
CA VAL A 382 22.48 -7.21 -4.85
C VAL A 382 23.99 -7.41 -4.91
N VAL A 383 24.71 -6.37 -5.31
CA VAL A 383 26.16 -6.21 -5.14
C VAL A 383 26.41 -4.79 -4.64
N GLY A 384 27.10 -4.63 -3.53
CA GLY A 384 27.35 -3.32 -2.90
C GLY A 384 28.84 -2.95 -2.86
N MET A 385 29.10 -1.65 -2.83
CA MET A 385 30.43 -1.04 -2.67
C MET A 385 30.32 0.24 -1.82
N HIS A 386 31.39 0.62 -1.13
CA HIS A 386 31.46 1.89 -0.40
C HIS A 386 32.80 2.60 -0.57
N THR A 387 32.82 3.91 -0.30
CA THR A 387 34.02 4.74 -0.44
C THR A 387 34.97 4.66 0.75
N GLY A 388 34.54 4.04 1.86
CA GLY A 388 35.17 4.23 3.16
C GLY A 388 35.02 5.68 3.64
N CYS A 389 35.93 6.11 4.51
CA CYS A 389 35.96 7.45 5.09
C CYS A 389 37.03 8.30 4.41
N ARG A 390 36.62 9.39 3.76
CA ARG A 390 37.50 10.36 3.09
C ARG A 390 37.26 11.79 3.56
N LEU A 391 36.16 12.03 4.29
CA LEU A 391 35.82 13.33 4.84
C LEU A 391 35.97 13.37 6.36
N ASP A 392 36.44 14.51 6.85
CA ASP A 392 36.42 14.80 8.28
C ASP A 392 34.97 14.92 8.79
N GLY A 393 34.76 14.49 10.03
CA GLY A 393 33.46 14.52 10.70
C GLY A 393 32.53 13.36 10.39
N THR A 394 32.95 12.38 9.58
CA THR A 394 32.18 11.14 9.33
C THR A 394 32.40 10.13 10.46
N ALA A 395 31.51 10.11 11.45
CA ALA A 395 31.65 9.24 12.62
C ALA A 395 31.63 7.73 12.31
N GLY A 396 30.97 7.31 11.22
CA GLY A 396 30.73 5.90 10.88
C GLY A 396 31.74 5.26 9.95
N GLY A 397 32.77 6.01 9.54
CA GLY A 397 33.81 5.50 8.66
C GLY A 397 33.37 5.21 7.22
N ILE A 398 32.13 5.53 6.83
CA ILE A 398 31.63 5.38 5.47
C ILE A 398 30.90 6.66 5.04
N ASP A 399 31.45 7.34 4.04
CA ASP A 399 30.86 8.56 3.49
C ASP A 399 29.67 8.27 2.57
N MET A 400 29.88 7.36 1.62
CA MET A 400 28.96 7.00 0.55
C MET A 400 29.06 5.51 0.20
N GLY A 401 27.93 4.92 -0.18
CA GLY A 401 27.86 3.59 -0.78
C GLY A 401 26.98 3.55 -2.02
N ALA A 402 27.19 2.54 -2.84
CA ALA A 402 26.35 2.22 -3.99
C ALA A 402 26.00 0.74 -4.02
N VAL A 403 24.80 0.41 -4.52
CA VAL A 403 24.33 -0.96 -4.69
C VAL A 403 23.72 -1.13 -6.09
N LEU A 404 24.13 -2.20 -6.77
CA LEU A 404 23.48 -2.69 -7.98
C LEU A 404 22.50 -3.80 -7.60
N ILE A 405 21.27 -3.70 -8.08
CA ILE A 405 20.16 -4.56 -7.72
C ILE A 405 19.62 -5.17 -9.01
N ARG A 406 19.65 -6.49 -9.12
CA ARG A 406 18.87 -7.21 -10.15
C ARG A 406 17.45 -7.36 -9.64
N ALA A 407 16.47 -6.89 -10.41
CA ALA A 407 15.06 -6.97 -10.06
C ALA A 407 14.36 -8.16 -10.75
N THR A 408 13.16 -8.51 -10.28
CA THR A 408 12.25 -9.41 -10.99
C THR A 408 11.94 -8.86 -12.38
N GLY A 409 11.92 -9.71 -13.40
CA GLY A 409 11.80 -9.27 -14.80
C GLY A 409 13.14 -8.94 -15.47
N GLY A 410 14.26 -9.01 -14.73
CA GLY A 410 15.61 -8.98 -15.28
C GLY A 410 16.26 -7.60 -15.35
N GLY A 411 15.49 -6.51 -15.17
CA GLY A 411 15.99 -5.14 -15.10
C GLY A 411 16.97 -4.92 -13.94
N VAL A 412 17.80 -3.89 -14.08
CA VAL A 412 18.84 -3.54 -13.09
C VAL A 412 18.56 -2.17 -12.49
N VAL A 413 18.76 -2.01 -11.18
CA VAL A 413 18.63 -0.73 -10.48
C VAL A 413 19.96 -0.40 -9.81
N ARG A 414 20.48 0.80 -10.02
CA ARG A 414 21.61 1.36 -9.28
C ARG A 414 21.07 2.32 -8.23
N VAL A 415 21.47 2.14 -6.98
CA VAL A 415 21.21 3.11 -5.93
C VAL A 415 22.54 3.62 -5.36
N ALA A 416 22.67 4.94 -5.18
CA ALA A 416 23.72 5.51 -4.33
C ALA A 416 23.09 6.17 -3.10
N ALA A 417 23.75 6.03 -1.95
CA ALA A 417 23.37 6.67 -0.71
C ALA A 417 24.61 7.29 -0.05
N ALA A 418 24.51 8.54 0.40
CA ALA A 418 25.57 9.25 1.09
C ALA A 418 25.04 10.02 2.29
N PHE A 419 25.77 9.92 3.41
CA PHE A 419 25.51 10.66 4.64
C PHE A 419 26.58 11.71 4.93
N ALA A 420 27.77 11.59 4.31
CA ALA A 420 28.81 12.59 4.39
C ALA A 420 29.33 12.88 2.97
N VAL A 421 29.15 14.12 2.53
CA VAL A 421 29.39 14.52 1.14
C VAL A 421 29.31 16.05 1.06
N ASN A 422 30.15 16.69 0.25
CA ASN A 422 30.06 18.14 0.02
C ASN A 422 29.00 18.44 -1.06
N ARG A 423 27.73 18.15 -0.77
CA ARG A 423 26.60 18.36 -1.68
C ARG A 423 25.47 19.08 -0.94
N GLU A 424 25.27 20.35 -1.31
CA GLU A 424 24.10 21.14 -0.94
C GLU A 424 23.50 21.83 -2.18
N PRO A 425 22.16 21.93 -2.33
CA PRO A 425 21.13 21.26 -1.52
C PRO A 425 21.21 19.73 -1.61
N GLN A 426 20.66 18.99 -0.66
CA GLN A 426 20.50 17.53 -0.76
C GLN A 426 19.86 17.08 -2.09
N SER A 427 20.15 15.85 -2.53
CA SER A 427 19.71 15.31 -3.82
C SER A 427 18.90 14.03 -3.65
N LEU A 428 17.69 14.01 -4.21
CA LEU A 428 16.89 12.82 -4.47
C LEU A 428 16.56 12.77 -5.96
N TRP A 429 17.38 12.05 -6.74
CA TRP A 429 17.24 11.99 -8.20
C TRP A 429 16.82 10.58 -8.63
N LEU A 430 15.91 10.49 -9.60
CA LEU A 430 15.34 9.25 -10.11
C LEU A 430 15.39 9.26 -11.65
N CYS A 431 15.88 8.18 -12.26
CA CYS A 431 15.95 8.04 -13.72
C CYS A 431 15.67 6.61 -14.16
N TYR A 432 14.69 6.41 -15.04
CA TYR A 432 14.18 5.09 -15.43
C TYR A 432 14.30 4.89 -16.95
N TYR A 433 14.77 3.73 -17.35
CA TYR A 433 14.85 3.27 -18.73
C TYR A 433 14.00 2.02 -18.90
N GLY A 434 12.97 2.11 -19.73
CA GLY A 434 12.11 0.98 -20.05
C GLY A 434 12.10 0.68 -21.55
N THR A 435 11.48 -0.45 -21.91
CA THR A 435 11.40 -0.90 -23.31
C THR A 435 10.59 0.02 -24.22
N ARG A 436 9.83 0.97 -23.66
CA ARG A 436 8.96 1.88 -24.43
C ARG A 436 9.27 3.35 -24.27
N ALA A 437 9.88 3.77 -23.16
CA ALA A 437 10.26 5.15 -22.90
C ALA A 437 11.35 5.21 -21.82
N SER A 438 12.01 6.36 -21.69
CA SER A 438 12.74 6.72 -20.48
C SER A 438 12.08 7.92 -19.82
N MET A 439 12.22 8.01 -18.50
CA MET A 439 11.67 9.12 -17.72
C MET A 439 12.52 9.38 -16.47
N GLU A 440 12.65 10.65 -16.10
CA GLU A 440 13.48 11.04 -14.96
C GLU A 440 12.94 12.30 -14.27
N THR A 441 13.37 12.51 -13.03
CA THR A 441 13.18 13.78 -12.33
C THR A 441 14.30 14.76 -12.69
N ASP A 442 13.98 16.04 -12.76
CA ASP A 442 15.00 17.07 -12.81
C ASP A 442 15.85 17.06 -11.52
N ARG A 443 17.10 17.52 -11.62
CA ARG A 443 18.05 17.53 -10.48
C ARG A 443 17.86 18.71 -9.55
N TRP A 444 17.18 19.77 -10.00
CA TRP A 444 17.13 21.06 -9.32
C TRP A 444 15.70 21.55 -9.07
N THR A 445 14.73 20.95 -9.74
CA THR A 445 13.33 21.31 -9.70
C THR A 445 12.44 20.08 -9.56
N ASP A 446 11.17 20.28 -9.24
CA ASP A 446 10.18 19.19 -9.22
C ASP A 446 9.66 18.80 -10.62
N ALA A 447 10.41 19.09 -11.69
CA ALA A 447 10.01 18.72 -13.03
C ALA A 447 10.27 17.23 -13.29
N VAL A 448 9.44 16.67 -14.19
CA VAL A 448 9.60 15.33 -14.75
C VAL A 448 9.86 15.47 -16.24
N HIS A 449 10.78 14.66 -16.75
CA HIS A 449 11.16 14.56 -18.15
C HIS A 449 10.73 13.20 -18.69
N LEU A 450 10.00 13.18 -19.81
CA LEU A 450 9.58 11.96 -20.50
C LEU A 450 10.16 11.95 -21.92
N CYS A 451 10.93 10.90 -22.23
CA CYS A 451 11.52 10.66 -23.53
C CYS A 451 10.80 9.51 -24.24
N ASP A 452 10.02 9.84 -25.28
CA ASP A 452 9.33 8.86 -26.11
C ASP A 452 10.15 8.53 -27.37
N PRO A 453 10.66 7.29 -27.52
CA PRO A 453 11.42 6.87 -28.68
C PRO A 453 10.57 6.80 -29.96
N GLN A 454 9.24 6.88 -29.91
CA GLN A 454 8.40 7.04 -31.11
C GLN A 454 8.41 8.49 -31.64
N ALA A 455 8.83 9.46 -30.83
CA ALA A 455 9.01 10.86 -31.22
C ALA A 455 10.45 11.15 -31.74
N LYS A 456 11.04 10.20 -32.50
CA LYS A 456 12.46 10.27 -32.91
C LYS A 456 12.82 11.61 -33.56
N HIS A 457 13.89 12.23 -33.05
CA HIS A 457 14.69 13.29 -33.67
C HIS A 457 14.06 14.69 -33.87
N ALA A 458 12.91 15.05 -33.27
CA ALA A 458 12.30 16.37 -33.55
C ALA A 458 12.07 17.34 -32.36
N ALA A 459 12.04 16.94 -31.08
CA ALA A 459 11.57 17.87 -30.02
C ALA A 459 12.19 17.77 -28.59
N GLY A 460 13.15 16.87 -28.32
CA GLY A 460 13.68 16.69 -26.95
C GLY A 460 12.67 16.08 -25.97
N PRO A 461 12.99 15.99 -24.65
CA PRO A 461 12.08 15.43 -23.65
C PRO A 461 10.85 16.32 -23.43
N VAL A 462 9.67 15.70 -23.27
CA VAL A 462 8.49 16.39 -22.76
C VAL A 462 8.73 16.66 -21.28
N SER A 463 8.85 17.94 -20.92
CA SER A 463 9.24 18.38 -19.58
C SER A 463 8.12 19.21 -18.96
N TYR A 464 7.70 18.84 -17.75
CA TYR A 464 6.63 19.55 -17.05
C TYR A 464 6.72 19.33 -15.54
N ARG A 465 6.12 20.23 -14.76
CA ARG A 465 5.97 20.07 -13.31
C ARG A 465 4.67 19.34 -13.03
N PRO A 466 4.70 18.15 -12.41
CA PRO A 466 3.47 17.45 -12.08
C PRO A 466 2.69 18.26 -11.03
N THR A 467 1.43 18.54 -11.34
CA THR A 467 0.47 19.02 -10.34
C THR A 467 -0.15 17.77 -9.71
N GLY A 468 -0.16 17.67 -8.38
CA GLY A 468 -0.76 16.51 -7.70
C GLY A 468 -2.17 16.24 -8.26
N ARG A 469 -2.37 15.12 -8.95
CA ARG A 469 -3.58 14.82 -9.76
C ARG A 469 -4.85 14.56 -8.92
N GLU A 470 -4.84 14.87 -7.63
CA GLU A 470 -5.97 14.59 -6.73
C GLU A 470 -7.04 15.67 -6.73
N GLY A 471 -6.85 16.82 -7.42
CA GLY A 471 -7.83 17.90 -7.50
C GLY A 471 -8.16 18.57 -6.16
N ARG A 472 -7.63 18.05 -5.05
CA ARG A 472 -7.53 18.71 -3.77
C ARG A 472 -6.19 19.41 -3.80
N GLY A 473 -6.18 20.74 -3.62
CA GLY A 473 -4.95 21.43 -3.26
C GLY A 473 -4.40 20.76 -2.02
N GLY A 474 -3.47 19.82 -2.19
CA GLY A 474 -2.92 19.07 -1.08
C GLY A 474 -2.26 20.04 -0.10
N PRO A 475 -2.23 19.75 1.21
CA PRO A 475 -1.62 20.65 2.17
C PRO A 475 -0.20 20.99 1.74
N SER A 476 0.14 22.28 1.72
CA SER A 476 1.51 22.74 1.60
C SER A 476 2.26 22.42 2.90
N GLY A 477 3.53 22.03 2.79
CA GLY A 477 4.39 21.68 3.94
C GLY A 477 4.96 20.26 3.88
N GLY A 478 6.08 20.04 4.58
CA GLY A 478 6.77 18.73 4.70
C GLY A 478 7.17 18.07 3.37
N HIS A 479 8.43 18.18 2.96
CA HIS A 479 8.98 17.49 1.77
C HIS A 479 8.13 17.67 0.48
N GLY A 480 7.70 18.90 0.18
CA GLY A 480 6.91 19.18 -1.04
C GLY A 480 5.47 18.61 -1.02
N GLY A 481 4.87 18.48 0.17
CA GLY A 481 3.51 17.95 0.37
C GLY A 481 3.44 16.42 0.44
N ALA A 482 4.60 15.74 0.48
CA ALA A 482 4.64 14.29 0.55
C ALA A 482 4.17 13.74 1.91
N ASP A 483 4.62 14.36 3.01
CA ASP A 483 4.23 13.97 4.38
C ASP A 483 2.69 14.05 4.59
N PRO A 484 2.00 15.17 4.28
CA PRO A 484 0.55 15.24 4.48
C PRO A 484 -0.21 14.23 3.61
N ARG A 485 0.21 14.00 2.35
CA ARG A 485 -0.41 12.97 1.48
C ARG A 485 -0.25 11.57 2.07
N MET A 486 0.97 11.21 2.47
CA MET A 486 1.26 9.94 3.12
C MET A 486 0.39 9.73 4.36
N MET A 487 0.32 10.73 5.24
CA MET A 487 -0.50 10.68 6.44
C MET A 487 -1.98 10.52 6.11
N GLN A 488 -2.50 11.26 5.12
CA GLN A 488 -3.88 11.12 4.68
C GLN A 488 -4.18 9.67 4.24
N TYR A 489 -3.35 9.08 3.37
CA TYR A 489 -3.57 7.70 2.92
C TYR A 489 -3.50 6.69 4.05
N TRP A 490 -2.59 6.88 5.00
CA TRP A 490 -2.50 6.00 6.17
C TRP A 490 -3.73 6.11 7.07
N ILE A 491 -4.17 7.33 7.40
CA ILE A 491 -5.36 7.58 8.23
C ILE A 491 -6.60 6.98 7.57
N GLU A 492 -6.81 7.26 6.28
CA GLU A 492 -7.94 6.71 5.53
C GLU A 492 -7.89 5.18 5.48
N SER A 493 -6.69 4.60 5.36
CA SER A 493 -6.51 3.15 5.39
C SER A 493 -6.92 2.54 6.73
N VAL A 494 -6.44 3.08 7.85
CA VAL A 494 -6.76 2.56 9.19
C VAL A 494 -8.23 2.81 9.54
N ALA A 495 -8.76 4.00 9.27
CA ALA A 495 -10.14 4.40 9.60
C ALA A 495 -11.20 3.56 8.86
N ASN A 496 -10.86 3.05 7.67
CA ASN A 496 -11.76 2.26 6.84
C ASN A 496 -11.39 0.75 6.81
N GLY A 497 -10.36 0.32 7.54
CA GLY A 497 -9.90 -1.07 7.53
C GLY A 497 -9.37 -1.53 6.16
N LEU A 498 -8.75 -0.63 5.40
CA LEU A 498 -8.19 -0.90 4.08
C LEU A 498 -6.82 -1.58 4.17
N ALA A 499 -6.33 -2.05 3.02
CA ALA A 499 -4.94 -2.43 2.89
C ALA A 499 -4.02 -1.22 3.15
N SER A 500 -2.90 -1.46 3.83
CA SER A 500 -1.85 -0.47 3.98
C SER A 500 -1.38 0.03 2.60
N PRO A 501 -1.24 1.35 2.40
CA PRO A 501 -0.67 1.93 1.18
C PRO A 501 0.73 1.43 0.83
N ILE A 502 1.53 1.11 1.86
CA ILE A 502 2.85 0.48 1.77
C ILE A 502 2.82 -0.65 2.80
N ASP A 503 2.62 -1.89 2.35
CA ASP A 503 2.52 -3.02 3.28
C ASP A 503 3.89 -3.50 3.78
N VAL A 504 3.88 -4.43 4.72
CA VAL A 504 5.10 -4.96 5.35
C VAL A 504 6.05 -5.64 4.35
N TYR A 505 5.51 -6.27 3.30
CA TYR A 505 6.34 -6.95 2.30
C TYR A 505 6.98 -5.95 1.37
N GLU A 506 6.24 -4.94 0.93
CA GLU A 506 6.82 -3.85 0.15
C GLU A 506 7.86 -3.07 0.95
N SER A 507 7.59 -2.85 2.24
CA SER A 507 8.57 -2.25 3.17
C SER A 507 9.85 -3.10 3.26
N ALA A 508 9.71 -4.45 3.29
CA ALA A 508 10.84 -5.36 3.27
C ALA A 508 11.61 -5.32 1.95
N ASP A 509 10.92 -5.32 0.80
CA ASP A 509 11.54 -5.21 -0.52
C ASP A 509 12.32 -3.88 -0.68
N MET A 510 11.90 -2.81 -0.02
CA MET A 510 12.64 -1.54 0.01
C MET A 510 13.84 -1.56 0.97
N THR A 511 13.74 -2.28 2.08
CA THR A 511 14.73 -2.26 3.18
C THR A 511 15.88 -3.25 2.97
N LEU A 512 15.57 -4.48 2.53
CA LEU A 512 16.53 -5.57 2.39
C LEU A 512 17.72 -5.22 1.48
N PRO A 513 17.55 -4.56 0.33
CA PRO A 513 18.67 -4.25 -0.57
C PRO A 513 19.75 -3.38 0.07
N GLY A 514 19.38 -2.49 1.00
CA GLY A 514 20.33 -1.66 1.73
C GLY A 514 21.17 -2.47 2.72
N ILE A 515 20.51 -3.31 3.52
CA ILE A 515 21.16 -4.23 4.48
C ILE A 515 22.12 -5.18 3.75
N LEU A 516 21.62 -5.85 2.70
CA LEU A 516 22.37 -6.84 1.94
C LEU A 516 23.43 -6.19 1.04
N GLY A 517 23.20 -4.97 0.56
CA GLY A 517 24.18 -4.17 -0.16
C GLY A 517 25.39 -3.83 0.72
N HIS A 518 25.16 -3.41 1.96
CA HIS A 518 26.25 -3.20 2.92
C HIS A 518 26.99 -4.50 3.25
N ARG A 519 26.27 -5.60 3.47
CA ARG A 519 26.89 -6.92 3.69
C ARG A 519 27.77 -7.34 2.52
N SER A 520 27.30 -7.13 1.30
CA SER A 520 28.07 -7.35 0.08
C SER A 520 29.33 -6.48 0.08
N SER A 521 29.22 -5.19 0.39
CA SER A 521 30.38 -4.28 0.35
C SER A 521 31.49 -4.66 1.33
N VAL A 522 31.15 -5.19 2.51
CA VAL A 522 32.13 -5.62 3.51
C VAL A 522 32.58 -7.08 3.35
N SER A 523 31.99 -7.82 2.40
CA SER A 523 32.33 -9.23 2.12
C SER A 523 32.96 -9.38 0.73
N GLY A 524 33.92 -8.52 0.40
CA GLY A 524 34.61 -8.55 -0.90
C GLY A 524 33.71 -8.30 -2.11
N ASN A 525 32.63 -7.54 -1.93
CA ASN A 525 31.64 -7.21 -2.97
C ASN A 525 30.95 -8.44 -3.57
N ALA A 526 30.85 -9.54 -2.81
CA ALA A 526 30.19 -10.76 -3.26
C ALA A 526 28.68 -10.51 -3.55
N PRO A 527 28.11 -11.06 -4.64
CA PRO A 527 26.68 -10.96 -4.89
C PRO A 527 25.85 -11.72 -3.84
N ILE A 528 24.78 -11.10 -3.35
CA ILE A 528 23.89 -11.68 -2.33
C ILE A 528 22.44 -11.72 -2.83
N GLU A 529 21.76 -12.86 -2.67
CA GLU A 529 20.33 -12.99 -2.97
C GLU A 529 19.49 -12.19 -1.97
N VAL A 530 18.44 -11.54 -2.48
CA VAL A 530 17.45 -10.83 -1.66
C VAL A 530 16.30 -11.78 -1.37
N PRO A 531 16.07 -12.16 -0.09
CA PRO A 531 15.02 -13.11 0.27
C PRO A 531 13.63 -12.51 0.06
N ASP A 532 12.67 -13.38 -0.28
CA ASP A 532 11.25 -13.05 -0.26
C ASP A 532 10.68 -13.35 1.12
N LEU A 533 10.47 -12.33 1.95
CA LEU A 533 9.88 -12.54 3.28
C LEU A 533 8.39 -12.92 3.22
N GLY A 534 7.76 -12.89 2.04
CA GLY A 534 6.43 -13.46 1.82
C GLY A 534 6.40 -14.99 1.80
N ASP A 535 7.55 -15.67 1.70
CA ASP A 535 7.64 -17.12 1.76
C ASP A 535 8.02 -17.58 3.18
N PRO A 536 7.13 -18.30 3.90
CA PRO A 536 7.42 -18.86 5.22
C PRO A 536 8.71 -19.70 5.28
N ASN A 537 9.02 -20.47 4.23
CA ASN A 537 10.20 -21.35 4.21
C ASN A 537 11.50 -20.54 4.14
N VAL A 538 11.47 -19.41 3.44
CA VAL A 538 12.63 -18.50 3.37
C VAL A 538 12.88 -17.85 4.74
N ARG A 539 11.81 -17.52 5.48
CA ARG A 539 11.92 -16.84 6.78
C ARG A 539 12.63 -17.68 7.84
N ASP A 540 12.46 -19.01 7.84
CA ASP A 540 13.05 -19.89 8.84
C ASP A 540 14.59 -19.82 8.88
N GLY A 541 15.23 -19.68 7.72
CA GLY A 541 16.68 -19.53 7.63
C GLY A 541 17.22 -18.18 8.15
N LEU A 542 16.34 -17.19 8.37
CA LEU A 542 16.72 -15.80 8.67
C LEU A 542 16.44 -15.41 10.12
N ARG A 543 15.70 -16.23 10.88
CA ARG A 543 15.22 -15.93 12.25
C ARG A 543 16.31 -15.55 13.24
N ASN A 544 17.51 -16.09 13.03
CA ASN A 544 18.65 -15.91 13.92
C ASN A 544 19.66 -14.89 13.40
N ASP A 545 19.45 -14.33 12.20
CA ASP A 545 20.35 -13.36 11.61
C ASP A 545 20.11 -11.96 12.18
N ARG A 546 20.92 -11.64 13.18
CA ARG A 546 20.93 -10.38 13.91
C ARG A 546 22.12 -9.48 13.56
N ALA A 547 22.89 -9.83 12.53
CA ALA A 547 24.09 -9.09 12.17
C ALA A 547 23.71 -7.70 11.61
N ARG A 548 24.32 -6.66 12.19
CA ARG A 548 24.07 -5.23 11.89
C ARG A 548 25.33 -4.41 12.15
N PRO A 549 25.50 -3.20 11.59
CA PRO A 549 26.72 -2.39 11.72
C PRO A 549 26.84 -1.63 13.06
N ASP A 550 26.08 -2.01 14.09
CA ASP A 550 26.12 -1.36 15.40
C ASP A 550 27.50 -1.60 16.07
N PRO A 551 28.24 -0.55 16.44
CA PRO A 551 29.59 -0.69 16.99
C PRO A 551 29.63 -1.43 18.33
N ASN A 552 28.49 -1.49 19.04
CA ASN A 552 28.34 -2.20 20.31
C ASN A 552 27.86 -3.65 20.13
N ASP A 553 27.57 -4.10 18.90
CA ASP A 553 27.16 -5.48 18.64
C ASP A 553 28.39 -6.36 18.31
N PRO A 554 28.63 -7.46 19.02
CA PRO A 554 29.74 -8.37 18.71
C PRO A 554 29.61 -9.05 17.33
N ARG A 555 28.42 -9.05 16.72
CA ARG A 555 28.15 -9.59 15.37
C ARG A 555 28.19 -8.50 14.30
N ARG A 556 28.96 -7.43 14.55
CA ARG A 556 28.94 -6.25 13.69
C ARG A 556 29.44 -6.53 12.28
N LEU A 557 28.77 -5.89 11.32
CA LEU A 557 29.09 -5.98 9.88
C LEU A 557 30.12 -4.91 9.51
N ILE A 558 31.40 -5.25 9.64
CA ILE A 558 32.54 -4.42 9.25
C ILE A 558 33.38 -5.14 8.19
N GLU A 559 34.17 -4.38 7.44
CA GLU A 559 35.20 -4.94 6.56
C GLU A 559 36.29 -5.59 7.44
N ASP A 560 36.70 -6.82 7.08
CA ASP A 560 37.73 -7.60 7.80
C ASP A 560 39.12 -6.94 7.73
#